data_AF-F2F9M6-F1
#
_entry.id   AF-F2F9M6-F1
#
_cell.length_a   1.000
_cell.length_b   1.000
_cell.length_c   1.000
_cell.angle_alpha   90.00
_cell.angle_beta   90.00
_cell.angle_gamma   90.00
#
_symmetry.space_group_name_H-M   'P 1'
#
loop_
_entity.id
_entity.type
_entity.pdbx_description
1 polymer ?
#
loop_
_entity_poly.entity_id
_entity_poly.type
_entity_poly.pdbx_seq_one_letter_code
_entity_poly.pdbx_strand_id
1 'polypeptide(L)'
;MPALSYDQVRQLNSYSIFTEEPDRPLFTLANLHKDFYLTDFRNLMMGITNAATEAAAISHFGRRYGMFVAMQFYMLTTYDEVWDGKPEDLRFAIVQEFGIHTLGMYINPNDFRYVEDDERERVMTDILYKTSVVIGQLRKTTSISPLTLWENIFGYMLWHFHTLLENPALADRAFEDLDMLEDKNVWRYFSDKSLFLNYTGGKSPSALINQPVRKSCCFSKDIPGLMACGFCPMK
;
A
#
# COMPACT_ATOMS: atom_id res chain seq x y z
N MET A 1 14.94 17.96 -7.88
CA MET A 1 13.99 16.85 -8.05
C MET A 1 14.65 15.82 -8.93
N PRO A 2 14.83 14.58 -8.45
CA PRO A 2 15.30 13.50 -9.31
C PRO A 2 14.30 13.25 -10.43
N ALA A 3 14.80 13.11 -11.66
CA ALA A 3 13.99 12.56 -12.73
C ALA A 3 13.95 11.04 -12.53
N LEU A 4 12.76 10.47 -12.41
CA LEU A 4 12.62 9.02 -12.29
C LEU A 4 13.24 8.32 -13.50
N SER A 5 14.08 7.33 -13.23
CA SER A 5 14.64 6.44 -14.24
C SER A 5 13.55 5.57 -14.87
N TYR A 6 13.86 4.98 -16.03
CA TYR A 6 12.98 4.03 -16.69
C TYR A 6 12.65 2.82 -15.81
N ASP A 7 13.62 2.31 -15.04
CA ASP A 7 13.38 1.18 -14.15
C ASP A 7 12.44 1.54 -12.99
N GLN A 8 12.57 2.73 -12.41
CA GLN A 8 11.65 3.24 -11.38
C GLN A 8 10.22 3.36 -11.93
N VAL A 9 10.05 3.95 -13.11
CA VAL A 9 8.73 4.09 -13.76
C VAL A 9 8.14 2.71 -14.09
N ARG A 10 8.93 1.79 -14.64
CA ARG A 10 8.49 0.41 -14.91
C ARG A 10 8.04 -0.29 -13.63
N GLN A 11 8.79 -0.12 -12.55
CA GLN A 11 8.45 -0.71 -11.26
C GLN A 11 7.13 -0.15 -10.73
N LEU A 12 6.95 1.17 -10.69
CA LEU A 12 5.69 1.80 -10.29
C LEU A 12 4.50 1.30 -11.14
N ASN A 13 4.66 1.27 -12.47
CA ASN A 13 3.62 0.80 -13.39
C ASN A 13 3.22 -0.67 -13.15
N SER A 14 4.16 -1.52 -12.71
CA SER A 14 3.85 -2.93 -12.39
C SER A 14 2.94 -3.11 -11.18
N TYR A 15 2.76 -2.04 -10.38
CA TYR A 15 1.82 -1.95 -9.25
C TYR A 15 0.65 -0.98 -9.54
N SER A 16 0.45 -0.63 -10.81
CA SER A 16 -0.62 0.29 -11.27
C SER A 16 -0.53 1.68 -10.63
N ILE A 17 0.71 2.15 -10.42
CA ILE A 17 1.04 3.51 -10.01
C ILE A 17 1.67 4.20 -11.21
N PHE A 18 0.95 5.14 -11.79
CA PHE A 18 1.30 5.81 -13.02
C PHE A 18 1.80 7.23 -12.73
N THR A 19 2.71 7.72 -13.58
CA THR A 19 3.27 9.07 -13.50
C THR A 19 2.78 10.01 -14.59
N GLU A 20 1.91 9.50 -15.47
CA GLU A 20 1.19 10.29 -16.48
C GLU A 20 -0.06 10.93 -15.88
N GLU A 21 -0.64 11.89 -16.61
CA GLU A 21 -1.91 12.49 -16.22
C GLU A 21 -3.08 11.55 -16.56
N PRO A 22 -3.99 11.24 -15.61
CA PRO A 22 -5.15 10.43 -15.92
C PRO A 22 -6.14 11.21 -16.79
N ASP A 23 -6.69 10.55 -17.82
CA ASP A 23 -7.71 11.17 -18.70
C ASP A 23 -8.94 11.67 -17.93
N ARG A 24 -9.36 10.90 -16.92
CA ARG A 24 -10.57 11.16 -16.10
C ARG A 24 -10.33 10.71 -14.65
N PRO A 25 -9.68 11.53 -13.81
CA PRO A 25 -9.56 11.23 -12.39
C PRO A 25 -10.95 11.22 -11.75
N LEU A 26 -11.24 10.18 -10.97
CA LEU A 26 -12.51 10.04 -10.26
C LEU A 26 -12.49 10.80 -8.93
N PHE A 27 -11.36 10.73 -8.21
CA PHE A 27 -11.15 11.40 -6.93
C PHE A 27 -9.66 11.48 -6.59
N THR A 28 -9.34 12.24 -5.56
CA THR A 28 -8.01 12.38 -4.98
C THR A 28 -7.97 11.78 -3.56
N LEU A 29 -6.78 11.54 -3.02
CA LEU A 29 -6.66 11.15 -1.61
C LEU A 29 -7.24 12.22 -0.67
N ALA A 30 -7.14 13.50 -1.04
CA ALA A 30 -7.76 14.60 -0.28
C ALA A 30 -9.29 14.48 -0.17
N ASN A 31 -9.96 13.90 -1.18
CA ASN A 31 -11.40 13.62 -1.09
C ASN A 31 -11.69 12.56 -0.01
N LEU A 32 -10.86 11.51 0.08
CA LEU A 32 -11.04 10.41 1.03
C LEU A 32 -10.85 10.85 2.49
N HIS A 33 -10.11 11.94 2.74
CA HIS A 33 -9.98 12.54 4.06
C HIS A 33 -11.25 13.26 4.55
N LYS A 34 -12.26 13.45 3.69
CA LYS A 34 -13.48 14.17 4.03
C LYS A 34 -14.60 13.20 4.37
N ASP A 35 -15.04 13.20 5.62
CA ASP A 35 -16.07 12.28 6.13
C ASP A 35 -17.36 12.29 5.29
N PHE A 36 -17.77 13.44 4.74
CA PHE A 36 -18.96 13.55 3.90
C PHE A 36 -18.84 12.83 2.55
N TYR A 37 -17.61 12.58 2.05
CA TYR A 37 -17.37 11.91 0.78
C TYR A 37 -17.40 10.38 0.89
N LEU A 38 -17.35 9.85 2.11
CA LEU A 38 -17.14 8.43 2.36
C LEU A 38 -18.27 7.53 1.84
N THR A 39 -19.52 8.00 1.88
CA THR A 39 -20.67 7.27 1.32
C THR A 39 -20.56 7.18 -0.19
N ASP A 40 -20.24 8.28 -0.87
CA ASP A 40 -20.07 8.33 -2.32
C ASP A 40 -18.87 7.48 -2.76
N PHE A 41 -17.76 7.57 -2.04
CA PHE A 41 -16.58 6.74 -2.24
C PHE A 41 -16.92 5.24 -2.19
N ARG A 42 -17.66 4.81 -1.16
CA ARG A 42 -18.08 3.41 -1.02
C ARG A 42 -18.94 2.95 -2.20
N ASN A 43 -19.93 3.75 -2.59
CA ASN A 43 -20.81 3.44 -3.71
C ASN A 43 -20.04 3.39 -5.03
N LEU A 44 -19.07 4.29 -5.21
CA LEU A 44 -18.16 4.29 -6.35
C LEU A 44 -17.33 3.01 -6.38
N MET A 45 -16.75 2.57 -5.26
CA MET A 45 -15.95 1.33 -5.22
C MET A 45 -16.81 0.12 -5.58
N MET A 46 -18.03 0.03 -5.05
CA MET A 46 -18.98 -1.02 -5.41
C MET A 46 -19.26 -1.06 -6.92
N GLY A 47 -19.50 0.12 -7.53
CA GLY A 47 -19.78 0.22 -8.96
C GLY A 47 -18.58 -0.10 -9.85
N ILE A 48 -17.35 0.25 -9.44
CA ILE A 48 -16.14 -0.07 -10.21
C ILE A 48 -15.85 -1.56 -10.16
N THR A 49 -15.89 -2.17 -8.98
CA THR A 49 -15.44 -3.55 -8.80
C THR A 49 -16.55 -4.58 -9.00
N ASN A 50 -17.81 -4.15 -9.10
CA ASN A 50 -18.99 -5.03 -9.05
C ASN A 50 -18.95 -5.99 -7.85
N ALA A 51 -18.42 -5.55 -6.71
CA ALA A 51 -18.28 -6.41 -5.54
C ALA A 51 -19.65 -6.81 -4.99
N ALA A 52 -19.76 -8.03 -4.44
CA ALA A 52 -21.00 -8.48 -3.80
C ALA A 52 -21.28 -7.77 -2.47
N THR A 53 -20.26 -7.20 -1.83
CA THR A 53 -20.37 -6.54 -0.53
C THR A 53 -19.50 -5.29 -0.43
N GLU A 54 -19.91 -4.34 0.40
CA GLU A 54 -19.14 -3.14 0.71
C GLU A 54 -17.76 -3.49 1.28
N ALA A 55 -17.67 -4.53 2.11
CA ALA A 55 -16.40 -5.03 2.64
C ALA A 55 -15.45 -5.52 1.54
N ALA A 56 -15.96 -6.24 0.54
CA ALA A 56 -15.12 -6.66 -0.58
C ALA A 56 -14.61 -5.45 -1.40
N ALA A 57 -15.49 -4.51 -1.75
CA ALA A 57 -15.12 -3.30 -2.50
C ALA A 57 -14.05 -2.46 -1.78
N ILE A 58 -14.28 -2.18 -0.49
CA ILE A 58 -13.35 -1.36 0.31
C ILE A 58 -12.05 -2.10 0.59
N SER A 59 -12.08 -3.41 0.83
CA SER A 59 -10.85 -4.21 0.97
C SER A 59 -10.02 -4.18 -0.31
N HIS A 60 -10.68 -4.26 -1.48
CA HIS A 60 -10.02 -4.18 -2.78
C HIS A 60 -9.30 -2.84 -2.98
N PHE A 61 -9.96 -1.72 -2.65
CA PHE A 61 -9.30 -0.41 -2.61
C PHE A 61 -8.11 -0.41 -1.63
N GLY A 62 -8.30 -0.93 -0.42
CA GLY A 62 -7.24 -1.02 0.60
C GLY A 62 -6.01 -1.79 0.10
N ARG A 63 -6.19 -2.80 -0.74
CA ARG A 63 -5.07 -3.50 -1.41
C ARG A 63 -4.36 -2.63 -2.44
N ARG A 64 -5.12 -1.90 -3.27
CA ARG A 64 -4.53 -0.97 -4.25
C ARG A 64 -3.71 0.11 -3.56
N TYR A 65 -4.30 0.77 -2.55
CA TYR A 65 -3.57 1.73 -1.74
C TYR A 65 -2.37 1.10 -1.02
N GLY A 66 -2.49 -0.14 -0.56
CA GLY A 66 -1.38 -0.87 0.06
C GLY A 66 -0.22 -1.18 -0.88
N MET A 67 -0.47 -1.38 -2.17
CA MET A 67 0.60 -1.46 -3.18
C MET A 67 1.37 -0.15 -3.26
N PHE A 68 0.67 0.99 -3.23
CA PHE A 68 1.32 2.31 -3.22
C PHE A 68 2.17 2.53 -1.97
N VAL A 69 1.65 2.21 -0.79
CA VAL A 69 2.41 2.30 0.47
C VAL A 69 3.64 1.39 0.44
N ALA A 70 3.49 0.15 -0.02
CA ALA A 70 4.61 -0.78 -0.13
C ALA A 70 5.67 -0.30 -1.14
N MET A 71 5.22 0.34 -2.24
CA MET A 71 6.13 0.97 -3.20
C MET A 71 6.86 2.19 -2.63
N GLN A 72 6.29 2.94 -1.67
CA GLN A 72 7.05 3.98 -0.97
C GLN A 72 8.26 3.38 -0.24
N PHE A 73 8.08 2.24 0.45
CA PHE A 73 9.20 1.53 1.10
C PHE A 73 10.18 0.94 0.09
N TYR A 74 9.69 0.34 -1.00
CA TYR A 74 10.57 -0.18 -2.04
C TYR A 74 11.45 0.93 -2.65
N MET A 75 10.86 2.09 -2.96
CA MET A 75 11.58 3.23 -3.52
C MET A 75 12.59 3.79 -2.51
N LEU A 76 12.21 3.87 -1.24
CA LEU A 76 13.08 4.29 -0.16
C LEU A 76 14.30 3.36 -0.02
N THR A 77 14.09 2.04 0.03
CA THR A 77 15.17 1.06 0.18
C THR A 77 16.08 0.98 -1.05
N THR A 78 15.51 1.08 -2.25
CA THR A 78 16.25 0.82 -3.50
C THR A 78 16.96 2.07 -4.03
N TYR A 79 16.35 3.24 -3.86
CA TYR A 79 16.78 4.48 -4.51
C TYR A 79 16.98 5.64 -3.54
N ASP A 80 16.77 5.43 -2.24
CA ASP A 80 16.74 6.50 -1.23
C ASP A 80 15.76 7.62 -1.61
N GLU A 81 14.64 7.26 -2.23
CA GLU A 81 13.63 8.18 -2.73
C GLU A 81 12.23 7.87 -2.18
N VAL A 82 11.45 8.91 -1.94
CA VAL A 82 10.04 8.82 -1.54
C VAL A 82 9.20 9.78 -2.36
N TRP A 83 7.94 9.42 -2.62
CA TRP A 83 6.96 10.37 -3.13
C TRP A 83 6.42 11.20 -1.96
N ASP A 84 6.65 12.51 -1.98
CA ASP A 84 6.28 13.44 -0.92
C ASP A 84 5.27 14.49 -1.43
N GLY A 85 4.36 14.05 -2.30
CA GLY A 85 3.32 14.90 -2.86
C GLY A 85 2.15 15.11 -1.89
N LYS A 86 1.25 16.03 -2.26
CA LYS A 86 0.09 16.35 -1.43
C LYS A 86 -1.05 15.36 -1.67
N PRO A 87 -2.00 15.22 -0.74
CA PRO A 87 -3.17 14.35 -0.94
C PRO A 87 -4.00 14.69 -2.19
N GLU A 88 -3.97 15.93 -2.67
CA GLU A 88 -4.63 16.34 -3.92
C GLU A 88 -3.93 15.79 -5.17
N ASP A 89 -2.64 15.46 -5.07
CA ASP A 89 -1.79 15.02 -6.17
C ASP A 89 -1.79 13.49 -6.33
N LEU A 90 -2.23 12.74 -5.31
CA LEU A 90 -2.54 11.31 -5.45
C LEU A 90 -3.97 11.14 -5.97
N ARG A 91 -4.08 10.86 -7.28
CA ARG A 91 -5.35 10.75 -8.02
C ARG A 91 -5.67 9.30 -8.31
N PHE A 92 -6.96 8.98 -8.40
CA PHE A 92 -7.44 7.64 -8.69
C PHE A 92 -8.30 7.66 -9.96
N ALA A 93 -8.02 6.77 -10.90
CA ALA A 93 -8.81 6.61 -12.12
C ALA A 93 -9.06 5.13 -12.43
N ILE A 94 -10.09 4.86 -13.24
CA ILE A 94 -10.43 3.50 -13.63
C ILE A 94 -9.37 2.95 -14.57
N VAL A 95 -8.89 1.75 -14.28
CA VAL A 95 -8.05 0.95 -15.18
C VAL A 95 -8.64 -0.44 -15.35
N GLN A 96 -8.24 -1.13 -16.40
CA GLN A 96 -8.63 -2.52 -16.65
C GLN A 96 -7.42 -3.43 -16.47
N GLU A 97 -7.54 -4.39 -15.56
CA GLU A 97 -6.48 -5.37 -15.27
C GLU A 97 -7.08 -6.76 -15.17
N PHE A 98 -6.43 -7.75 -15.79
CA PHE A 98 -6.87 -9.15 -15.74
C PHE A 98 -8.37 -9.34 -16.08
N GLY A 99 -8.91 -8.51 -16.97
CA GLY A 99 -10.31 -8.54 -17.39
C GLY A 99 -11.30 -7.87 -16.42
N ILE A 100 -10.85 -7.24 -15.33
CA ILE A 100 -11.70 -6.55 -14.37
C ILE A 100 -11.44 -5.04 -14.35
N HIS A 101 -12.47 -4.25 -14.06
CA HIS A 101 -12.30 -2.83 -13.76
C HIS A 101 -11.80 -2.65 -12.33
N THR A 102 -10.86 -1.74 -12.16
CA THR A 102 -10.25 -1.42 -10.87
C THR A 102 -9.72 -0.01 -10.89
N LEU A 103 -8.90 0.36 -9.90
CA LEU A 103 -8.30 1.69 -9.80
C LEU A 103 -6.80 1.61 -10.02
N GLY A 104 -6.33 2.47 -10.90
CA GLY A 104 -4.95 2.92 -10.96
C GLY A 104 -4.76 4.14 -10.08
N MET A 105 -3.55 4.31 -9.58
CA MET A 105 -3.12 5.50 -8.85
C MET A 105 -2.23 6.32 -9.76
N TYR A 106 -2.43 7.64 -9.75
CA TYR A 106 -1.71 8.57 -10.59
C TYR A 106 -1.06 9.60 -9.68
N ILE A 107 0.25 9.77 -9.84
CA ILE A 107 1.07 10.65 -9.01
C ILE A 107 1.92 11.55 -9.90
N ASN A 108 2.22 12.75 -9.41
CA ASN A 108 3.16 13.63 -10.12
C ASN A 108 4.60 13.15 -9.88
N PRO A 109 5.38 12.84 -10.94
CA PRO A 109 6.75 12.38 -10.79
C PRO A 109 7.69 13.43 -10.19
N ASN A 110 7.33 14.71 -10.25
CA ASN A 110 8.14 15.80 -9.69
C ASN A 110 8.05 15.87 -8.16
N ASP A 111 7.12 15.15 -7.54
CA ASP A 111 6.96 15.12 -6.09
C ASP A 111 7.86 14.07 -5.42
N PHE A 112 8.70 13.36 -6.18
CA PHE A 112 9.75 12.53 -5.61
C PHE A 112 10.91 13.36 -5.09
N ARG A 113 11.47 12.93 -3.97
CA ARG A 113 12.68 13.52 -3.37
C ARG A 113 13.59 12.45 -2.80
N TYR A 114 14.87 12.77 -2.73
CA TYR A 114 15.85 12.00 -1.97
C TYR A 114 15.56 12.08 -0.47
N VAL A 115 15.96 11.03 0.24
CA VAL A 115 15.86 10.86 1.68
C VAL A 115 17.26 10.64 2.23
N GLU A 116 17.71 11.54 3.10
CA GLU A 116 18.99 11.40 3.78
C GLU A 116 18.87 10.36 4.92
N ASP A 117 19.98 9.71 5.26
CA ASP A 117 20.00 8.62 6.26
C ASP A 117 19.48 9.07 7.63
N ASP A 118 19.74 10.32 8.05
CA ASP A 118 19.36 10.85 9.35
C ASP A 118 17.86 11.17 9.47
N GLU A 119 17.15 11.36 8.36
CA GLU A 119 15.70 11.58 8.35
C GLU A 119 14.88 10.33 8.04
N ARG A 120 15.53 9.20 7.74
CA ARG A 120 14.88 7.97 7.26
C ARG A 120 13.81 7.43 8.21
N GLU A 121 14.12 7.33 9.50
CA GLU A 121 13.13 6.91 10.53
C GLU A 121 11.90 7.84 10.51
N ARG A 122 12.12 9.16 10.38
CA ARG A 122 11.04 10.15 10.34
C ARG A 122 10.18 9.97 9.09
N VAL A 123 10.79 9.72 7.92
CA VAL A 123 10.07 9.48 6.67
C VAL A 123 9.21 8.22 6.76
N MET A 124 9.76 7.12 7.29
CA MET A 124 9.01 5.88 7.50
C MET A 124 7.83 6.09 8.47
N THR A 125 8.08 6.83 9.56
CA THR A 125 7.04 7.20 10.52
C THR A 125 5.91 7.99 9.85
N ASP A 126 6.24 8.93 8.97
CA ASP A 126 5.26 9.76 8.25
C ASP A 126 4.45 8.94 7.23
N ILE A 127 5.11 8.07 6.44
CA ILE A 127 4.42 7.13 5.53
C ILE A 127 3.40 6.28 6.31
N LEU A 128 3.82 5.72 7.44
CA LEU A 128 2.97 4.88 8.29
C LEU A 128 1.83 5.67 8.92
N TYR A 129 2.10 6.88 9.41
CA TYR A 129 1.08 7.76 9.99
C TYR A 129 0.03 8.16 8.96
N LYS A 130 0.44 8.67 7.78
CA LYS A 130 -0.46 9.00 6.66
C LYS A 130 -1.30 7.78 6.25
N THR A 131 -0.69 6.60 6.21
CA THR A 131 -1.40 5.33 5.96
C THR A 131 -2.44 5.01 7.02
N SER A 132 -2.12 5.22 8.30
CA SER A 132 -3.06 5.00 9.41
C SER A 132 -4.30 5.91 9.33
N VAL A 133 -4.13 7.15 8.86
CA VAL A 133 -5.23 8.10 8.63
C VAL A 133 -6.18 7.57 7.55
N VAL A 134 -5.64 7.10 6.43
CA VAL A 134 -6.44 6.49 5.35
C VAL A 134 -7.17 5.25 5.84
N ILE A 135 -6.50 4.35 6.56
CA ILE A 135 -7.15 3.18 7.18
C ILE A 135 -8.28 3.60 8.12
N GLY A 136 -8.07 4.65 8.92
CA GLY A 136 -9.09 5.22 9.78
C GLY A 136 -10.33 5.68 9.02
N GLN A 137 -10.15 6.30 7.86
CA GLN A 137 -11.26 6.72 6.98
C GLN A 137 -11.97 5.53 6.35
N LEU A 138 -11.23 4.55 5.82
CA LEU A 138 -11.83 3.33 5.24
C LEU A 138 -12.70 2.58 6.27
N ARG A 139 -12.28 2.54 7.53
CA ARG A 139 -13.07 1.88 8.60
C ARG A 139 -14.42 2.52 8.88
N LYS A 140 -14.61 3.81 8.55
CA LYS A 140 -15.92 4.45 8.69
C LYS A 140 -16.90 4.01 7.60
N THR A 141 -16.41 3.39 6.53
CA THR A 141 -17.23 3.04 5.35
C THR A 141 -17.59 1.56 5.28
N THR A 142 -17.09 0.73 6.21
CA THR A 142 -17.26 -0.72 6.15
C THR A 142 -17.01 -1.38 7.51
N SER A 143 -17.37 -2.66 7.64
CA SER A 143 -17.14 -3.47 8.84
C SER A 143 -15.75 -4.13 8.89
N ILE A 144 -14.89 -3.89 7.89
CA ILE A 144 -13.53 -4.46 7.83
C ILE A 144 -12.71 -4.01 9.05
N SER A 145 -12.00 -4.98 9.65
CA SER A 145 -11.10 -4.69 10.76
C SER A 145 -9.86 -3.88 10.30
N PRO A 146 -9.31 -2.99 11.13
CA PRO A 146 -8.05 -2.31 10.79
C PRO A 146 -6.92 -3.30 10.54
N LEU A 147 -6.91 -4.43 11.26
CA LEU A 147 -5.94 -5.50 11.07
C LEU A 147 -5.96 -6.01 9.62
N THR A 148 -7.14 -6.27 9.05
CA THR A 148 -7.27 -6.74 7.67
C THR A 148 -6.71 -5.74 6.65
N LEU A 149 -6.93 -4.44 6.87
CA LEU A 149 -6.39 -3.39 6.00
C LEU A 149 -4.87 -3.28 6.11
N TRP A 150 -4.31 -3.39 7.32
CA TRP A 150 -2.85 -3.47 7.50
C TRP A 150 -2.26 -4.74 6.87
N GLU A 151 -2.89 -5.90 7.04
CA GLU A 151 -2.45 -7.15 6.41
C GLU A 151 -2.53 -7.11 4.88
N ASN A 152 -3.38 -6.26 4.29
CA ASN A 152 -3.39 -6.01 2.84
C ASN A 152 -2.12 -5.26 2.39
N ILE A 153 -1.59 -4.36 3.22
CA ILE A 153 -0.36 -3.61 2.97
C ILE A 153 0.86 -4.49 3.24
N PHE A 154 0.89 -5.15 4.39
CA PHE A 154 2.03 -5.95 4.83
C PHE A 154 2.31 -7.14 3.92
N GLY A 155 1.30 -7.69 3.24
CA GLY A 155 1.53 -8.71 2.21
C GLY A 155 2.46 -8.22 1.08
N TYR A 156 2.26 -6.98 0.61
CA TYR A 156 3.11 -6.39 -0.42
C TYR A 156 4.48 -5.99 0.14
N MET A 157 4.53 -5.37 1.34
CA MET A 157 5.81 -5.04 1.99
C MET A 157 6.66 -6.30 2.21
N LEU A 158 6.07 -7.39 2.71
CA LEU A 158 6.74 -8.67 2.91
C LEU A 158 7.36 -9.19 1.61
N TRP A 159 6.60 -9.15 0.51
CA TRP A 159 7.10 -9.56 -0.81
C TRP A 159 8.29 -8.70 -1.26
N HIS A 160 8.17 -7.37 -1.16
CA HIS A 160 9.26 -6.47 -1.56
C HIS A 160 10.52 -6.67 -0.73
N PHE A 161 10.40 -6.70 0.59
CA PHE A 161 11.56 -6.91 1.46
C PHE A 161 12.19 -8.29 1.25
N HIS A 162 11.41 -9.32 0.96
CA HIS A 162 11.97 -10.60 0.53
C HIS A 162 12.83 -10.45 -0.73
N THR A 163 12.30 -9.85 -1.80
CA THR A 163 13.04 -9.63 -3.06
C THR A 163 14.28 -8.75 -2.86
N LEU A 164 14.20 -7.72 -2.00
CA LEU A 164 15.31 -6.82 -1.71
C LEU A 164 16.42 -7.52 -0.90
N LEU A 165 16.06 -8.36 0.07
CA LEU A 165 17.01 -9.18 0.83
C LEU A 165 17.71 -10.24 -0.04
N GLU A 166 17.08 -10.71 -1.11
CA GLU A 166 17.70 -11.64 -2.07
C GLU A 166 18.71 -10.95 -3.00
N ASN A 167 18.66 -9.61 -3.10
CA ASN A 167 19.62 -8.84 -3.89
C ASN A 167 20.83 -8.43 -3.02
N PRO A 168 22.04 -8.97 -3.26
CA PRO A 168 23.21 -8.66 -2.44
C PRO A 168 23.57 -7.17 -2.40
N ALA A 169 23.22 -6.40 -3.43
CA ALA A 169 23.49 -4.97 -3.48
C ALA A 169 22.54 -4.13 -2.60
N LEU A 170 21.40 -4.68 -2.20
CA LEU A 170 20.35 -4.00 -1.43
C LEU A 170 20.10 -4.63 -0.06
N ALA A 171 20.65 -5.83 0.20
CA ALA A 171 20.33 -6.62 1.38
C ALA A 171 20.62 -5.88 2.70
N ASP A 172 21.76 -5.19 2.81
CA ASP A 172 22.12 -4.45 4.02
C ASP A 172 21.12 -3.32 4.28
N ARG A 173 20.81 -2.50 3.26
CA ARG A 173 19.83 -1.42 3.38
C ARG A 173 18.43 -1.94 3.68
N ALA A 174 18.03 -3.03 3.05
CA ALA A 174 16.75 -3.68 3.30
C ALA A 174 16.66 -4.22 4.73
N PHE A 175 17.75 -4.73 5.29
CA PHE A 175 17.82 -5.18 6.67
C PHE A 175 17.67 -4.01 7.66
N GLU A 176 18.36 -2.90 7.42
CA GLU A 176 18.23 -1.67 8.21
C GLU A 176 16.79 -1.15 8.21
N ASP A 177 16.16 -1.07 7.02
CA ASP A 177 14.77 -0.63 6.90
C ASP A 177 13.78 -1.58 7.59
N LEU A 178 14.05 -2.89 7.56
CA LEU A 178 13.25 -3.88 8.29
C LEU A 178 13.38 -3.71 9.81
N ASP A 179 14.59 -3.50 10.32
CA ASP A 179 14.82 -3.29 11.75
C ASP A 179 14.07 -2.04 12.24
N MET A 180 14.11 -0.94 11.47
CA MET A 180 13.31 0.25 11.75
C MET A 180 11.80 -0.01 11.73
N LEU A 181 11.29 -0.84 10.80
CA LEU A 181 9.87 -1.22 10.76
C LEU A 181 9.46 -2.10 11.95
N GLU A 182 10.37 -2.94 12.45
CA GLU A 182 10.13 -3.79 13.62
C GLU A 182 10.26 -3.03 14.94
N ASP A 183 10.97 -1.90 14.96
CA ASP A 183 10.97 -0.96 16.10
C ASP A 183 9.60 -0.26 16.24
N LYS A 184 9.10 -0.15 17.48
CA LYS A 184 7.84 0.54 17.81
C LYS A 184 7.88 2.06 17.56
N ASN A 185 9.07 2.67 17.48
CA ASN A 185 9.26 4.10 17.38
C ASN A 185 8.66 4.67 16.09
N VAL A 186 8.75 3.96 14.96
CA VAL A 186 8.12 4.41 13.70
C VAL A 186 6.59 4.31 13.71
N TRP A 187 6.01 3.65 14.72
CA TRP A 187 4.57 3.48 14.91
C TRP A 187 3.96 4.43 15.95
N ARG A 188 4.80 5.19 16.67
CA ARG A 188 4.49 5.90 17.92
C ARG A 188 3.29 6.83 17.89
N TYR A 189 2.88 7.33 16.72
CA TYR A 189 1.76 8.26 16.59
C TYR A 189 0.38 7.59 16.56
N PHE A 190 0.31 6.27 16.32
CA PHE A 190 -0.98 5.57 16.21
C PHE A 190 -0.96 4.14 16.78
N SER A 191 0.18 3.64 17.24
CA SER A 191 0.30 2.36 17.94
C SER A 191 1.40 2.39 19.01
N ASP A 192 1.22 1.59 20.06
CA ASP A 192 2.20 1.34 21.12
C ASP A 192 3.17 0.18 20.78
N LYS A 193 2.95 -0.49 19.65
CA LYS A 193 3.68 -1.68 19.20
C LYS A 193 4.02 -1.58 17.71
N SER A 194 5.05 -2.28 17.27
CA SER A 194 5.25 -2.49 15.83
C SER A 194 4.18 -3.43 15.29
N LEU A 195 3.35 -2.91 14.37
CA LEU A 195 2.33 -3.72 13.70
C LEU A 195 2.96 -4.69 12.71
N PHE A 196 4.09 -4.33 12.11
CA PHE A 196 4.82 -5.19 11.19
C PHE A 196 5.49 -6.35 11.93
N LEU A 197 6.17 -6.10 13.06
CA LEU A 197 6.73 -7.15 13.91
C LEU A 197 5.66 -8.14 14.39
N ASN A 198 4.48 -7.63 14.77
CA ASN A 198 3.34 -8.47 15.15
C ASN A 198 2.80 -9.34 13.99
N TYR A 199 2.94 -8.86 12.76
CA TYR A 199 2.54 -9.57 11.55
C TYR A 199 3.57 -10.65 11.17
N THR A 200 4.87 -10.33 11.20
CA THR A 200 5.96 -11.25 10.88
C THR A 200 6.25 -12.26 11.99
N GLY A 201 5.94 -11.89 13.24
CA GLY A 201 6.36 -12.64 14.42
C GLY A 201 7.89 -12.64 14.60
N GLY A 202 8.57 -11.60 14.10
CA GLY A 202 10.04 -11.47 14.14
C GLY A 202 10.77 -12.44 13.21
N LYS A 203 10.06 -13.02 12.22
CA LYS A 203 10.68 -13.89 11.22
C LYS A 203 11.05 -13.07 9.99
N SER A 204 12.20 -13.38 9.41
CA SER A 204 12.64 -12.80 8.13
C SER A 204 11.57 -12.95 7.05
N PRO A 205 11.34 -11.93 6.20
CA PRO A 205 10.40 -12.00 5.09
C PRO A 205 10.54 -13.27 4.23
N SER A 206 11.77 -13.68 3.93
CA SER A 206 12.04 -14.88 3.12
C SER A 206 11.53 -16.18 3.74
N ALA A 207 11.48 -16.27 5.08
CA ALA A 207 10.93 -17.43 5.78
C ALA A 207 9.39 -17.47 5.79
N LEU A 208 8.74 -16.37 5.40
CA LEU A 208 7.30 -16.15 5.46
C LEU A 208 6.64 -16.19 4.07
N ILE A 209 7.42 -16.13 2.99
CA ILE A 209 6.91 -16.31 1.64
C ILE A 209 6.30 -17.70 1.48
N ASN A 210 5.16 -17.75 0.81
CA ASN A 210 4.31 -18.94 0.63
C ASN A 210 3.74 -19.56 1.93
N GLN A 211 3.92 -18.92 3.10
CA GLN A 211 3.29 -19.33 4.35
C GLN A 211 1.97 -18.57 4.60
N PRO A 212 1.00 -19.15 5.32
CA PRO A 212 -0.21 -18.42 5.73
C PRO A 212 0.10 -17.42 6.84
N VAL A 213 0.65 -16.26 6.48
CA VAL A 213 0.99 -15.18 7.44
C VAL A 213 -0.25 -14.38 7.85
N ARG A 214 -1.20 -14.21 6.93
CA ARG A 214 -2.41 -13.42 7.16
C ARG A 214 -3.38 -14.18 8.07
N LYS A 215 -3.89 -13.48 9.09
CA LYS A 215 -4.90 -14.00 10.02
C LYS A 215 -6.32 -13.73 9.55
N SER A 216 -6.51 -12.80 8.61
CA SER A 216 -7.83 -12.40 8.12
C SER A 216 -8.03 -12.60 6.62
N CYS A 217 -9.28 -12.77 6.19
CA CYS A 217 -9.63 -12.80 4.76
C CYS A 217 -9.54 -11.38 4.18
N CYS A 218 -8.87 -11.20 3.03
CA CYS A 218 -8.82 -9.93 2.31
C CYS A 218 -10.02 -9.68 1.39
N PHE A 219 -11.01 -10.57 1.36
CA PHE A 219 -12.19 -10.48 0.47
C PHE A 219 -11.87 -10.44 -1.04
N SER A 220 -10.61 -10.72 -1.45
CA SER A 220 -10.24 -10.72 -2.87
C SER A 220 -11.06 -11.70 -3.69
N LYS A 221 -11.44 -12.85 -3.12
CA LYS A 221 -12.23 -13.88 -3.79
C LYS A 221 -13.69 -13.46 -4.03
N ASP A 222 -14.13 -12.39 -3.36
CA ASP A 222 -15.50 -11.87 -3.44
C ASP A 222 -15.62 -10.73 -4.47
N ILE A 223 -14.52 -10.43 -5.19
CA ILE A 223 -14.51 -9.56 -6.36
C ILE A 223 -14.69 -10.43 -7.60
N PRO A 224 -15.73 -10.21 -8.43
CA PRO A 224 -15.94 -10.97 -9.65
C PRO A 224 -14.70 -10.95 -10.56
N GLY A 225 -14.30 -12.13 -11.05
CA GLY A 225 -13.12 -12.30 -11.90
C GLY A 225 -11.80 -12.48 -11.15
N LEU A 226 -11.76 -12.26 -9.82
CA LEU A 226 -10.59 -12.56 -9.01
C LEU A 226 -10.72 -13.92 -8.32
N MET A 227 -9.57 -14.57 -8.10
CA MET A 227 -9.47 -15.84 -7.39
C MET A 227 -8.93 -15.65 -5.97
N ALA A 228 -9.17 -16.65 -5.11
CA ALA A 228 -8.47 -16.74 -3.83
C ALA A 228 -6.96 -16.86 -4.09
N CYS A 229 -6.16 -16.02 -3.44
CA CYS A 229 -4.70 -16.11 -3.52
C CYS A 229 -4.16 -17.29 -2.71
N GLY A 230 -2.92 -17.70 -2.95
CA GLY A 230 -2.25 -18.79 -2.21
C GLY A 230 -2.19 -18.57 -0.69
N PHE A 231 -2.30 -17.31 -0.26
CA PHE A 231 -2.27 -16.85 1.13
C PHE A 231 -3.66 -16.70 1.77
N CYS A 232 -4.74 -17.06 1.05
CA CYS A 232 -6.10 -16.96 1.58
C CYS A 232 -6.29 -17.94 2.75
N PRO A 233 -6.68 -17.49 3.95
CA PRO A 233 -6.93 -18.38 5.08
C PRO A 233 -8.25 -19.18 4.95
N MET A 234 -9.08 -18.82 3.96
CA MET A 234 -10.41 -19.38 3.71
C MET A 234 -10.44 -20.18 2.41
N LYS A 235 -9.41 -21.03 2.17
CA LYS A 235 -9.31 -21.90 0.98
C LYS A 235 -10.56 -22.75 0.81
#